data_AF-A0A520TQA1-F1
#
_entry.id   AF-A0A520TQA1-F1
#
_cell.length_a   1.000
_cell.length_b   1.000
_cell.length_c   1.000
_cell.angle_alpha   90.00
_cell.angle_beta   90.00
_cell.angle_gamma   90.00
#
_symmetry.space_group_name_H-M   'P 1'
#
loop_
_entity.id
_entity.type
_entity.pdbx_description
1 polymer ?
#
loop_
_entity_poly.entity_id
_entity_poly.type
_entity_poly.pdbx_seq_one_letter_code
_entity_poly.pdbx_strand_id
1 'polypeptide(L)'
;MIYIKFFIFLLFSFFSFGLFSASENKKVLCELEGNYSITYEDFRRNYFNEAVEIAKNVAVTTTQSIFFLNRAKQTLNKDAWDKNKIDVTQYWSIDESSDDLLKLDYVIEPAPVWITQSTWNKEQKETGILVTHFIENGSLHPGYPEYKVDIYRLSNEINWFTGKAKIKGDIWLKRVDGKRGKDPKIEILAKGSCEKQERKF
;
A
#
# COMPACT_ATOMS: atom_id res chain seq x y z
N MET A 1 -11.64 -46.99 -51.11
CA MET A 1 -10.36 -46.47 -50.58
C MET A 1 -10.31 -44.95 -50.35
N ILE A 2 -11.32 -44.18 -50.78
CA ILE A 2 -11.41 -42.71 -50.58
C ILE A 2 -12.01 -42.35 -49.21
N TYR A 3 -13.05 -43.06 -48.77
CA TYR A 3 -13.70 -42.82 -47.47
C TYR A 3 -12.79 -43.04 -46.25
N ILE A 4 -11.84 -43.99 -46.32
CA ILE A 4 -10.86 -44.24 -45.24
C ILE A 4 -9.87 -43.07 -45.13
N LYS A 5 -9.42 -42.50 -46.27
CA LYS A 5 -8.54 -41.33 -46.28
C LYS A 5 -9.24 -40.07 -45.76
N PHE A 6 -10.53 -39.91 -46.06
CA PHE A 6 -11.33 -38.80 -45.54
C PHE A 6 -11.57 -38.91 -44.03
N PHE A 7 -11.80 -40.13 -43.52
CA PHE A 7 -11.96 -40.38 -42.08
C PHE A 7 -10.67 -40.12 -41.29
N ILE A 8 -9.51 -40.52 -41.84
CA ILE A 8 -8.19 -40.24 -41.24
C ILE A 8 -7.88 -38.74 -41.23
N PHE A 9 -8.25 -38.01 -42.28
CA PHE A 9 -8.07 -36.55 -42.35
C PHE A 9 -8.94 -35.82 -41.31
N LEU A 10 -10.18 -36.30 -41.10
CA LEU A 10 -11.09 -35.77 -40.08
C LEU A 10 -10.59 -36.07 -38.66
N LEU A 11 -10.01 -37.25 -38.43
CA LEU A 11 -9.39 -37.62 -37.16
C LEU A 11 -8.14 -36.78 -36.84
N PHE A 12 -7.34 -36.43 -37.85
CA PHE A 12 -6.17 -35.54 -37.71
C PHE A 12 -6.56 -34.08 -37.44
N SER A 13 -7.69 -33.63 -38.02
CA SER A 13 -8.21 -32.29 -37.79
C SER A 13 -8.77 -32.11 -36.37
N PHE A 14 -9.34 -33.14 -35.75
CA PHE A 14 -9.77 -33.09 -34.35
C PHE A 14 -8.60 -33.08 -33.36
N PHE A 15 -7.47 -33.73 -33.69
CA PHE A 15 -6.29 -33.74 -32.83
C PHE A 15 -5.52 -32.40 -32.82
N SER A 16 -5.70 -31.58 -33.85
CA SER A 16 -5.00 -30.30 -33.98
C SER A 16 -5.67 -29.15 -33.19
N PHE A 17 -6.91 -29.34 -32.72
CA PHE A 17 -7.64 -28.36 -31.90
C PHE A 17 -7.55 -28.62 -30.39
N GLY A 18 -6.88 -29.69 -29.95
CA GLY A 18 -6.84 -30.12 -28.54
C GLY A 18 -5.78 -29.47 -27.64
N LEU A 19 -4.96 -28.53 -28.14
CA LEU A 19 -3.82 -27.98 -27.40
C LEU A 19 -3.77 -26.44 -27.36
N PHE A 20 -4.93 -25.78 -27.39
CA PHE A 20 -5.04 -24.47 -26.78
C PHE A 20 -5.44 -24.66 -25.32
N SER A 21 -4.48 -25.07 -24.49
CA SER A 21 -4.59 -24.80 -23.06
C SER A 21 -4.63 -23.27 -22.93
N ALA A 22 -5.81 -22.71 -22.71
CA ALA A 22 -5.92 -21.35 -22.21
C ALA A 22 -5.06 -21.30 -20.94
N SER A 23 -3.95 -20.57 -20.96
CA SER A 23 -3.17 -20.29 -19.75
C SER A 23 -4.13 -19.59 -18.79
N GLU A 24 -4.59 -20.30 -17.77
CA GLU A 24 -5.44 -19.72 -16.75
C GLU A 24 -4.52 -19.00 -15.76
N ASN A 25 -4.54 -17.67 -15.77
CA ASN A 25 -3.76 -16.90 -14.79
C ASN A 25 -4.16 -17.28 -13.36
N LYS A 26 -3.18 -17.59 -12.51
CA LYS A 26 -3.36 -17.76 -11.07
C LYS A 26 -3.74 -16.42 -10.45
N LYS A 27 -5.01 -16.29 -10.06
CA LYS A 27 -5.51 -15.12 -9.34
C LYS A 27 -5.53 -15.38 -7.84
N VAL A 28 -4.79 -14.58 -7.08
CA VAL A 28 -4.65 -14.72 -5.63
C VAL A 28 -5.13 -13.44 -4.95
N LEU A 29 -5.98 -13.60 -3.94
CA LEU A 29 -6.46 -12.54 -3.06
C LEU A 29 -5.74 -12.67 -1.72
N CYS A 30 -5.15 -11.59 -1.21
CA CYS A 30 -4.59 -11.56 0.13
C CYS A 30 -5.27 -10.48 0.97
N GLU A 31 -5.67 -10.84 2.17
CA GLU A 31 -6.24 -9.94 3.17
C GLU A 31 -5.23 -9.79 4.31
N LEU A 32 -4.75 -8.57 4.52
CA LEU A 32 -3.70 -8.25 5.49
C LEU A 32 -4.24 -7.27 6.51
N GLU A 33 -3.83 -7.46 7.76
CA GLU A 33 -4.10 -6.51 8.84
C GLU A 33 -2.79 -5.97 9.38
N GLY A 34 -2.78 -4.70 9.79
CA GLY A 34 -1.55 -4.06 10.20
C GLY A 34 -1.71 -2.70 10.82
N ASN A 35 -0.59 -1.98 10.84
CA ASN A 35 -0.53 -0.63 11.35
C ASN A 35 0.13 0.31 10.34
N TYR A 36 -0.42 1.51 10.30
CA TYR A 36 0.12 2.69 9.67
C TYR A 36 0.58 3.64 10.77
N SER A 37 1.82 4.07 10.73
CA SER A 37 2.35 5.06 11.66
C SER A 37 2.82 6.29 10.90
N ILE A 38 2.53 7.46 11.46
CA ILE A 38 2.93 8.74 10.88
C ILE A 38 3.47 9.66 11.98
N THR A 39 4.53 10.40 11.66
CA THR A 39 5.12 11.39 12.59
C THR A 39 4.48 12.78 12.50
N TYR A 40 3.45 12.97 11.66
CA TYR A 40 2.91 14.28 11.30
C TYR A 40 1.62 14.62 12.07
N GLU A 41 1.80 15.25 13.24
CA GLU A 41 0.72 15.86 14.03
C GLU A 41 0.18 17.19 13.45
N ASP A 42 0.71 17.72 12.32
CA ASP A 42 0.52 19.14 11.99
C ASP A 42 -0.81 19.52 11.29
N PHE A 43 -1.60 18.55 10.82
CA PHE A 43 -2.99 18.85 10.42
C PHE A 43 -3.86 19.14 11.66
N ARG A 44 -3.65 18.38 12.75
CA ARG A 44 -4.32 18.64 14.02
C ARG A 44 -3.75 19.87 14.70
N ARG A 45 -2.43 20.07 14.71
CA ARG A 45 -1.83 21.25 15.36
C ARG A 45 -2.20 22.56 14.68
N ASN A 46 -2.34 22.68 13.35
CA ASN A 46 -2.79 23.95 12.76
C ASN A 46 -4.25 24.27 13.15
N TYR A 47 -5.16 23.32 13.00
CA TYR A 47 -6.58 23.50 13.36
C TYR A 47 -6.75 23.72 14.88
N PHE A 48 -6.01 22.99 15.70
CA PHE A 48 -6.02 23.18 17.15
C PHE A 48 -5.22 24.40 17.61
N ASN A 49 -4.17 24.85 16.92
CA ASN A 49 -3.46 26.09 17.28
C ASN A 49 -4.35 27.29 16.98
N GLU A 50 -5.07 27.29 15.86
CA GLU A 50 -6.10 28.28 15.57
C GLU A 50 -7.21 28.24 16.62
N ALA A 51 -7.72 27.04 16.95
CA ALA A 51 -8.71 26.88 18.02
C ALA A 51 -8.16 27.25 19.42
N VAL A 52 -6.88 27.04 19.70
CA VAL A 52 -6.19 27.39 20.95
C VAL A 52 -5.87 28.87 21.00
N GLU A 53 -5.64 29.54 19.88
CA GLU A 53 -5.45 30.98 19.79
C GLU A 53 -6.79 31.71 19.97
N ILE A 54 -7.85 31.21 19.35
CA ILE A 54 -9.24 31.58 19.65
C ILE A 54 -9.52 31.33 21.14
N ALA A 55 -9.20 30.13 21.65
CA ALA A 55 -9.42 29.81 23.05
C ALA A 55 -8.53 30.62 23.99
N LYS A 56 -7.31 31.04 23.63
CA LYS A 56 -6.48 31.94 24.47
C LYS A 56 -7.13 33.31 24.57
N ASN A 57 -7.61 33.85 23.45
CA ASN A 57 -8.30 35.14 23.44
C ASN A 57 -9.61 35.09 24.25
N VAL A 58 -10.26 33.92 24.32
CA VAL A 58 -11.47 33.69 25.13
C VAL A 58 -11.16 33.30 26.60
N ALA A 59 -10.13 32.50 26.83
CA ALA A 59 -9.78 31.86 28.12
C ALA A 59 -9.02 32.75 29.09
N VAL A 60 -8.55 33.92 28.65
CA VAL A 60 -8.08 34.97 29.58
C VAL A 60 -9.19 35.38 30.57
N THR A 61 -10.44 35.00 30.32
CA THR A 61 -11.59 35.41 31.16
C THR A 61 -12.04 34.39 32.20
N THR A 62 -11.64 33.10 32.19
CA THR A 62 -12.15 32.11 33.19
C THR A 62 -11.15 31.03 33.62
N THR A 63 -11.10 30.69 34.92
CA THR A 63 -10.19 29.69 35.50
C THR A 63 -10.37 28.27 34.95
N GLN A 64 -11.58 27.92 34.51
CA GLN A 64 -11.88 26.60 33.92
C GLN A 64 -11.25 26.42 32.53
N SER A 65 -11.18 27.47 31.73
CA SER A 65 -10.63 27.40 30.38
C SER A 65 -9.10 27.27 30.38
N ILE A 66 -8.42 27.79 31.42
CA ILE A 66 -6.98 27.54 31.67
C ILE A 66 -6.69 26.05 31.94
N PHE A 67 -7.56 25.36 32.68
CA PHE A 67 -7.40 23.91 32.94
C PHE A 67 -7.49 23.09 31.65
N PHE A 68 -8.48 23.37 30.79
CA PHE A 68 -8.60 22.71 29.48
C PHE A 68 -7.41 23.01 28.57
N LEU A 69 -6.90 24.24 28.60
CA LEU A 69 -5.72 24.64 27.84
C LEU A 69 -4.46 23.87 28.28
N ASN A 70 -4.26 23.72 29.59
CA ASN A 70 -3.13 22.98 30.15
C ASN A 70 -3.23 21.47 29.90
N ARG A 71 -4.45 20.90 29.97
CA ARG A 71 -4.70 19.50 29.61
C ARG A 71 -4.42 19.24 28.12
N ALA A 72 -4.83 20.15 27.24
CA ALA A 72 -4.54 20.09 25.80
C ALA A 72 -3.02 20.16 25.52
N LYS A 73 -2.28 21.02 26.24
CA LYS A 73 -0.81 21.08 26.16
C LYS A 73 -0.13 19.79 26.61
N GLN A 74 -0.60 19.15 27.67
CA GLN A 74 -0.02 17.89 28.15
C GLN A 74 -0.26 16.71 27.20
N THR A 75 -1.37 16.69 26.45
CA THR A 75 -1.60 15.70 25.39
C THR A 75 -0.72 15.89 24.16
N LEU A 76 -0.13 17.07 23.94
CA LEU A 76 0.70 17.40 22.77
C LEU A 76 2.20 17.05 22.92
N ASN A 77 2.67 16.78 24.14
CA ASN A 77 4.10 16.60 24.44
C ASN A 77 4.59 15.15 24.43
N LYS A 78 3.80 14.21 23.91
CA LYS A 78 4.26 12.83 23.71
C LYS A 78 4.66 12.69 22.24
N ASP A 79 5.92 12.34 21.98
CA ASP A 79 6.42 11.87 20.68
C ASP A 79 5.73 10.55 20.30
N ALA A 80 4.43 10.62 20.05
CA ALA A 80 3.57 9.48 19.81
C ALA A 80 3.48 9.30 18.30
N TRP A 81 4.21 8.33 17.76
CA TRP A 81 3.85 7.73 16.48
C TRP A 81 2.38 7.35 16.55
N ASP A 82 1.53 8.02 15.77
CA ASP A 82 0.11 7.72 15.76
C ASP A 82 -0.09 6.42 14.97
N LYS A 83 -0.18 5.31 15.72
CA LYS A 83 -0.35 3.96 15.15
C LYS A 83 -1.83 3.74 14.89
N ASN A 84 -2.22 3.92 13.64
CA ASN A 84 -3.56 3.64 13.17
C ASN A 84 -3.61 2.22 12.60
N LYS A 85 -4.69 1.50 12.89
CA LYS A 85 -4.92 0.19 12.26
C LYS A 85 -5.24 0.38 10.79
N ILE A 86 -4.75 -0.53 9.98
CA ILE A 86 -5.04 -0.59 8.54
C ILE A 86 -5.39 -2.01 8.14
N ASP A 87 -6.27 -2.10 7.16
CA ASP A 87 -6.59 -3.31 6.42
C ASP A 87 -6.09 -3.14 4.99
N VAL A 88 -5.48 -4.18 4.44
CA VAL A 88 -4.90 -4.16 3.09
C VAL A 88 -5.39 -5.35 2.31
N THR A 89 -6.01 -5.09 1.17
CA THR A 89 -6.41 -6.13 0.22
C THR A 89 -5.47 -6.09 -0.97
N GLN A 90 -4.82 -7.21 -1.29
CA GLN A 90 -3.95 -7.36 -2.44
C GLN A 90 -4.54 -8.34 -3.45
N TYR A 91 -4.47 -7.99 -4.73
CA TYR A 91 -4.90 -8.81 -5.85
C TYR A 91 -3.70 -9.10 -6.74
N TRP A 92 -3.27 -10.36 -6.75
CA TRP A 92 -2.15 -10.84 -7.54
C TRP A 92 -2.69 -11.62 -8.74
N SER A 93 -2.22 -11.26 -9.94
CA SER A 93 -2.41 -12.04 -11.15
C SER A 93 -1.06 -12.56 -11.60
N ILE A 94 -0.89 -13.87 -11.60
CA ILE A 94 0.37 -14.56 -11.86
C ILE A 94 0.16 -15.51 -13.04
N ASP A 95 1.15 -15.62 -13.93
CA ASP A 95 1.13 -16.61 -15.00
C ASP A 95 1.28 -18.02 -14.41
N GLU A 96 0.42 -18.95 -14.83
CA GLU A 96 0.43 -20.31 -14.27
C GLU A 96 1.66 -21.13 -14.67
N SER A 97 2.26 -20.81 -15.82
CA SER A 97 3.35 -21.58 -16.41
C SER A 97 4.74 -21.11 -15.99
N SER A 98 4.94 -19.80 -15.85
CA SER A 98 6.25 -19.22 -15.50
C SER A 98 6.33 -18.66 -14.08
N ASP A 99 5.22 -18.67 -13.33
CA ASP A 99 5.07 -18.00 -12.04
C ASP A 99 5.48 -16.50 -12.08
N ASP A 100 5.37 -15.89 -13.26
CA ASP A 100 5.63 -14.46 -13.45
C ASP A 100 4.47 -13.61 -12.96
N LEU A 101 4.80 -12.48 -12.35
CA LEU A 101 3.81 -11.45 -12.06
C LEU A 101 3.29 -10.82 -13.36
N LEU A 102 1.98 -10.92 -13.59
CA LEU A 102 1.26 -10.21 -14.65
C LEU A 102 0.73 -8.87 -14.14
N LYS A 103 0.12 -8.87 -12.95
CA LYS A 103 -0.44 -7.67 -12.32
C LYS A 103 -0.46 -7.78 -10.81
N LEU A 104 -0.22 -6.66 -10.14
CA LEU A 104 -0.48 -6.47 -8.72
C LEU A 104 -1.35 -5.22 -8.55
N ASP A 105 -2.51 -5.39 -7.93
CA ASP A 105 -3.30 -4.28 -7.37
C ASP A 105 -3.36 -4.41 -5.86
N TYR A 106 -3.44 -3.30 -5.14
CA TYR A 106 -3.68 -3.33 -3.70
C TYR A 106 -4.46 -2.10 -3.24
N VAL A 107 -5.25 -2.28 -2.19
CA VAL A 107 -6.06 -1.24 -1.55
C VAL A 107 -5.70 -1.22 -0.07
N ILE A 108 -5.47 -0.04 0.49
CA ILE A 108 -5.20 0.17 1.91
C ILE A 108 -6.34 0.98 2.49
N GLU A 109 -6.95 0.50 3.57
CA GLU A 109 -8.06 1.16 4.26
C GLU A 109 -7.70 1.40 5.73
N PRO A 110 -7.83 2.64 6.26
CA PRO A 110 -8.10 3.88 5.52
C PRO A 110 -6.93 4.27 4.59
N ALA A 111 -7.27 4.87 3.44
CA ALA A 111 -6.30 5.22 2.40
C ALA A 111 -5.27 6.25 2.91
N PRO A 112 -3.97 5.89 2.99
CA PRO A 112 -2.95 6.82 3.40
C PRO A 112 -2.68 7.86 2.32
N VAL A 113 -2.78 9.12 2.71
CA VAL A 113 -2.63 10.28 1.83
C VAL A 113 -1.27 10.34 1.10
N TRP A 114 -0.23 9.73 1.67
CA TRP A 114 1.14 9.76 1.14
C TRP A 114 1.44 8.65 0.14
N ILE A 115 0.53 7.72 -0.10
CA ILE A 115 0.72 6.67 -1.10
C ILE A 115 0.25 7.18 -2.44
N THR A 116 1.11 7.05 -3.44
CA THR A 116 0.83 7.49 -4.81
C THR A 116 1.40 6.53 -5.84
N GLN A 117 1.02 6.75 -7.10
CA GLN A 117 1.56 6.04 -8.23
C GLN A 117 3.07 6.27 -8.30
N SER A 118 3.80 5.18 -8.49
CA SER A 118 5.26 5.16 -8.42
C SER A 118 5.80 4.07 -9.34
N THR A 119 7.07 4.22 -9.72
CA THR A 119 7.81 3.19 -10.44
C THR A 119 7.93 1.96 -9.55
N TRP A 120 8.03 0.78 -10.15
CA TRP A 120 8.14 -0.48 -9.42
C TRP A 120 9.22 -1.38 -10.01
N ASN A 121 9.74 -2.26 -9.17
CA ASN A 121 10.61 -3.37 -9.56
C ASN A 121 10.04 -4.68 -8.99
N LYS A 122 10.22 -5.79 -9.71
CA LYS A 122 9.90 -7.14 -9.24
C LYS A 122 11.17 -7.94 -9.00
N GLU A 123 11.15 -8.74 -7.94
CA GLU A 123 12.16 -9.74 -7.64
C GLU A 123 11.45 -11.08 -7.46
N GLN A 124 11.82 -12.06 -8.28
CA GLN A 124 11.32 -13.42 -8.16
C GLN A 124 12.23 -14.18 -7.20
N LYS A 125 11.66 -14.65 -6.10
CA LYS A 125 12.35 -15.45 -5.09
C LYS A 125 11.91 -16.91 -5.24
N GLU A 126 12.74 -17.83 -4.78
CA GLU A 126 12.36 -19.25 -4.71
C GLU A 126 11.08 -19.48 -3.90
N THR A 127 10.82 -18.62 -2.91
CA THR A 127 9.67 -18.73 -2.01
C THR A 127 8.46 -17.89 -2.40
N GLY A 128 8.58 -17.02 -3.40
CA GLY A 128 7.58 -15.96 -3.58
C GLY A 128 7.92 -14.89 -4.62
N ILE A 129 7.11 -13.84 -4.64
CA ILE A 129 7.38 -12.62 -5.42
C ILE A 129 7.45 -11.44 -4.46
N LEU A 130 8.44 -10.57 -4.68
CA LEU A 130 8.56 -9.28 -4.03
C LEU A 130 8.41 -8.16 -5.08
N VAL A 131 7.42 -7.31 -4.91
CA VAL A 131 7.23 -6.10 -5.72
C VAL A 131 7.54 -4.89 -4.86
N THR A 132 8.47 -4.06 -5.31
CA THR A 132 8.84 -2.84 -4.59
C THR A 132 8.57 -1.62 -5.44
N HIS A 133 7.64 -0.80 -4.97
CA HIS A 133 7.35 0.52 -5.49
C HIS A 133 8.31 1.54 -4.88
N PHE A 134 8.83 2.45 -5.69
CA PHE A 134 9.78 3.46 -5.25
C PHE A 134 9.62 4.79 -6.01
N ILE A 135 10.05 5.87 -5.35
CA ILE A 135 10.26 7.17 -5.97
C ILE A 135 11.70 7.57 -5.69
N GLU A 136 12.39 8.11 -6.69
CA GLU A 136 13.81 8.47 -6.58
C GLU A 136 14.03 9.58 -5.55
N ASN A 137 15.11 9.45 -4.79
CA ASN A 137 15.52 10.45 -3.80
C ASN A 137 15.75 11.81 -4.48
N GLY A 138 15.22 12.87 -3.89
CA GLY A 138 15.30 14.25 -4.37
C GLY A 138 14.15 14.66 -5.29
N SER A 139 13.36 13.71 -5.78
CA SER A 139 12.17 13.99 -6.61
C SER A 139 11.07 14.67 -5.80
N LEU A 140 10.26 15.50 -6.45
CA LEU A 140 9.06 16.06 -5.82
C LEU A 140 8.00 14.97 -5.62
N HIS A 141 7.28 15.01 -4.50
CA HIS A 141 6.18 14.08 -4.27
C HIS A 141 5.01 14.40 -5.23
N PRO A 142 4.52 13.44 -6.03
CA PRO A 142 3.50 13.69 -7.06
C PRO A 142 2.22 14.35 -6.57
N GLY A 143 1.75 13.97 -5.37
CA GLY A 143 0.54 14.54 -4.76
C GLY A 143 0.80 15.78 -3.88
N TYR A 144 2.07 16.07 -3.55
CA TYR A 144 2.44 17.10 -2.58
C TYR A 144 3.75 17.79 -2.98
N PRO A 145 3.72 18.70 -3.97
CA PRO A 145 4.92 19.34 -4.54
C PRO A 145 5.75 20.16 -3.55
N GLU A 146 5.20 20.49 -2.39
CA GLU A 146 5.90 21.14 -1.28
C GLU A 146 6.90 20.22 -0.55
N TYR A 147 6.88 18.91 -0.87
CA TYR A 147 7.81 17.92 -0.34
C TYR A 147 8.65 17.25 -1.42
N LYS A 148 9.92 17.00 -1.08
CA LYS A 148 10.85 16.12 -1.78
C LYS A 148 10.88 14.75 -1.12
N VAL A 149 10.99 13.70 -1.91
CA VAL A 149 11.20 12.34 -1.44
C VAL A 149 12.63 12.18 -0.93
N ASP A 150 12.79 11.71 0.30
CA ASP A 150 14.08 11.26 0.84
C ASP A 150 14.18 9.74 0.72
N ILE A 151 13.14 9.04 1.20
CA ILE A 151 12.95 7.61 1.03
C ILE A 151 11.52 7.40 0.61
N TYR A 152 11.29 6.63 -0.46
CA TYR A 152 9.95 6.12 -0.77
C TYR A 152 10.12 4.69 -1.21
N ARG A 153 9.68 3.76 -0.36
CA ARG A 153 9.71 2.34 -0.66
C ARG A 153 8.47 1.66 -0.11
N LEU A 154 7.68 1.05 -0.99
CA LEU A 154 6.51 0.26 -0.61
C LEU A 154 6.63 -1.13 -1.24
N SER A 155 6.88 -2.12 -0.40
CA SER A 155 7.17 -3.49 -0.78
C SER A 155 5.99 -4.40 -0.47
N ASN A 156 5.47 -5.08 -1.49
CA ASN A 156 4.46 -6.12 -1.39
C ASN A 156 5.14 -7.48 -1.61
N GLU A 157 4.92 -8.43 -0.72
CA GLU A 157 5.53 -9.75 -0.77
C GLU A 157 4.46 -10.82 -0.60
N ILE A 158 4.49 -11.84 -1.45
CA ILE A 158 3.68 -13.05 -1.34
C ILE A 158 4.60 -14.26 -1.24
N ASN A 159 4.25 -15.22 -0.38
CA ASN A 159 4.98 -16.47 -0.21
C ASN A 159 4.10 -17.67 -0.59
N TRP A 160 4.55 -18.45 -1.58
CA TRP A 160 3.78 -19.55 -2.18
C TRP A 160 3.52 -20.70 -1.21
N PHE A 161 4.49 -21.00 -0.35
CA PHE A 161 4.46 -22.19 0.50
C PHE A 161 3.65 -21.97 1.78
N THR A 162 3.67 -20.74 2.30
CA THR A 162 2.97 -20.40 3.54
C THR A 162 1.57 -19.85 3.28
N GLY A 163 1.26 -19.45 2.04
CA GLY A 163 0.03 -18.74 1.71
C GLY A 163 -0.08 -17.42 2.47
N LYS A 164 1.06 -16.79 2.81
CA LYS A 164 1.09 -15.53 3.55
C LYS A 164 1.61 -14.41 2.66
N ALA A 165 1.07 -13.22 2.88
CA ALA A 165 1.57 -12.01 2.27
C ALA A 165 1.86 -10.93 3.31
N LYS A 166 2.60 -9.94 2.86
CA LYS A 166 3.06 -8.81 3.66
C LYS A 166 3.16 -7.58 2.79
N ILE A 167 2.83 -6.44 3.37
CA ILE A 167 3.17 -5.12 2.84
C ILE A 167 4.04 -4.39 3.86
N LYS A 168 5.11 -3.76 3.38
CA LYS A 168 5.99 -2.89 4.17
C LYS A 168 6.23 -1.59 3.42
N GLY A 169 5.92 -0.47 4.05
CA GLY A 169 6.17 0.87 3.51
C GLY A 169 7.10 1.67 4.42
N ASP A 170 8.11 2.29 3.83
CA ASP A 170 8.96 3.30 4.45
C ASP A 170 8.89 4.55 3.53
N ILE A 171 8.19 5.61 3.95
CA ILE A 171 8.06 6.85 3.17
C ILE A 171 8.49 8.04 4.02
N TRP A 172 9.62 8.65 3.68
CA TRP A 172 10.19 9.80 4.35
C TRP A 172 10.28 10.95 3.36
N LEU A 173 9.66 12.08 3.71
CA LEU A 173 9.66 13.26 2.87
C LEU A 173 10.32 14.43 3.58
N LYS A 174 10.91 15.33 2.79
CA LYS A 174 11.57 16.55 3.25
C LYS A 174 10.89 17.75 2.62
N ARG A 175 10.57 18.78 3.40
CA ARG A 175 10.02 20.02 2.82
C ARG A 175 11.00 20.70 1.88
N VAL A 176 10.49 21.29 0.81
CA VAL A 176 11.29 22.08 -0.13
C VAL A 176 11.82 23.37 0.52
N ASP A 177 11.06 23.96 1.45
CA ASP A 177 11.39 25.24 2.08
C ASP A 177 12.49 25.17 3.17
N GLY A 178 13.02 23.98 3.44
CA GLY A 178 14.16 23.76 4.34
C GLY A 178 13.88 24.04 5.82
N LYS A 179 12.62 24.29 6.22
CA LYS A 179 12.27 24.54 7.63
C LYS A 179 12.39 23.24 8.45
N ARG A 180 13.21 23.28 9.50
CA ARG A 180 13.40 22.15 10.43
C ARG A 180 12.12 21.83 11.20
N GLY A 181 11.82 20.53 11.34
CA GLY A 181 10.84 20.00 12.31
C GLY A 181 9.49 19.57 11.77
N LYS A 182 9.32 19.41 10.45
CA LYS A 182 8.02 19.11 9.81
C LYS A 182 8.10 18.13 8.63
N ASP A 183 9.08 17.24 8.67
CA ASP A 183 9.32 16.24 7.63
C ASP A 183 8.51 14.97 7.96
N PRO A 184 7.46 14.64 7.17
CA PRO A 184 6.62 13.50 7.48
C PRO A 184 7.40 12.20 7.23
N LYS A 185 7.34 11.32 8.21
CA LYS A 185 7.81 9.94 8.12
C LYS A 185 6.64 9.03 8.35
N ILE A 186 6.49 8.10 7.43
CA ILE A 186 5.40 7.15 7.38
C ILE A 186 6.02 5.77 7.36
N GLU A 187 5.50 4.90 8.22
CA GLU A 187 5.79 3.47 8.17
C GLU A 187 4.49 2.68 8.05
N ILE A 188 4.53 1.66 7.22
CA ILE A 188 3.38 0.79 6.94
C ILE A 188 3.85 -0.63 7.16
N LEU A 189 3.09 -1.40 7.93
CA LEU A 189 3.34 -2.82 8.11
C LEU A 189 2.03 -3.56 8.30
N ALA A 190 1.67 -4.38 7.32
CA ALA A 190 0.55 -5.33 7.43
C ALA A 190 0.97 -6.73 6.95
N LYS A 191 0.35 -7.75 7.53
CA LYS A 191 0.58 -9.16 7.21
C LYS A 191 -0.74 -9.91 7.26
N GLY A 192 -0.84 -10.99 6.51
CA GLY A 192 -2.03 -11.81 6.50
C GLY A 192 -1.88 -13.03 5.61
N SER A 193 -3.01 -13.60 5.23
CA SER A 193 -3.12 -14.81 4.44
C SER A 193 -3.65 -14.53 3.04
N CYS A 194 -3.34 -15.45 2.13
CA CYS A 194 -3.72 -15.43 0.75
C CYS A 194 -4.54 -16.66 0.41
N GLU A 195 -5.56 -16.47 -0.42
CA GLU A 195 -6.46 -17.50 -0.91
C GLU A 195 -6.66 -17.34 -2.43
N LYS A 196 -7.20 -18.38 -3.08
CA LYS A 196 -7.58 -18.28 -4.49
C LYS A 196 -8.68 -17.23 -4.63
N GLN A 197 -8.54 -16.34 -5.60
CA GLN A 197 -9.55 -15.33 -5.84
C GLN A 197 -10.81 -15.97 -6.45
N GLU A 198 -11.90 -15.97 -5.69
CA GLU A 198 -13.21 -16.49 -6.12
C GLU A 198 -14.27 -15.38 -6.11
N ARG A 199 -15.17 -15.41 -7.09
CA ARG A 199 -16.28 -14.47 -7.19
C ARG A 199 -17.42 -14.93 -6.26
N LYS A 200 -17.65 -14.17 -5.18
CA LYS A 200 -18.68 -14.49 -4.18
C LYS A 200 -20.10 -14.03 -4.54
N PHE A 201 -20.24 -13.12 -5.52
CA PHE A 201 -21.52 -12.52 -5.95
C PHE A 201 -21.63 -12.41 -7.48
#